data_AF-A0A349FFB0-F1
#
_entry.id   AF-A0A349FFB0-F1
#
_cell.length_a   1.000
_cell.length_b   1.000
_cell.length_c   1.000
_cell.angle_alpha   90.00
_cell.angle_beta   90.00
_cell.angle_gamma   90.00
#
_symmetry.space_group_name_H-M   'P 1'
#
loop_
_entity.id
_entity.type
_entity.pdbx_description
1 polymer ?
#
loop_
_entity_poly.entity_id
_entity_poly.type
_entity_poly.pdbx_seq_one_letter_code
_entity_poly.pdbx_strand_id
1 'polypeptide(L)'
;MKALIMLAKAAIGFVWFILILNIFMPFPGTAAIALYILTAFLFFMHGLQMLIFIGAFGDKIEMSSWEKWSILIFGIFSLLDIRRKHMM
;
A
#
# COMPACT_ATOMS: atom_id res chain seq x y z
N MET A 1 -6.30 12.74 13.59
CA MET A 1 -5.93 12.28 12.23
C MET A 1 -4.62 11.50 12.15
N LYS A 2 -3.50 11.99 12.71
CA LYS A 2 -2.20 11.27 12.66
C LYS A 2 -2.27 9.84 13.24
N ALA A 3 -2.84 9.67 14.44
CA ALA A 3 -2.98 8.36 15.08
C ALA A 3 -3.82 7.37 14.25
N LEU A 4 -4.89 7.85 13.61
CA LEU A 4 -5.74 7.03 12.75
C LEU A 4 -4.98 6.56 11.49
N ILE A 5 -4.21 7.44 10.85
CA ILE A 5 -3.38 7.09 9.70
C ILE A 5 -2.32 6.05 10.10
N MET A 6 -1.68 6.23 11.27
CA MET A 6 -0.70 5.29 11.79
C MET A 6 -1.30 3.91 12.06
N LEU A 7 -2.47 3.86 12.71
CA LEU A 7 -3.19 2.62 12.98
C LEU A 7 -3.59 1.91 11.67
N ALA A 8 -4.07 2.67 10.69
CA ALA A 8 -4.45 2.13 9.39
C ALA A 8 -3.24 1.58 8.61
N LYS A 9 -2.10 2.30 8.63
CA LYS A 9 -0.83 1.82 8.05
C LYS A 9 -0.38 0.52 8.72
N ALA A 10 -0.49 0.43 10.05
CA ALA A 10 -0.16 -0.79 10.79
C ALA A 10 -1.09 -1.96 10.40
N ALA A 11 -2.40 -1.73 10.29
CA ALA A 11 -3.36 -2.74 9.87
C ALA A 11 -3.08 -3.25 8.44
N ILE A 12 -2.80 -2.35 7.49
CA ILE A 12 -2.43 -2.73 6.12
C ILE A 12 -1.08 -3.46 6.09
N GLY A 13 -0.12 -3.03 6.91
CA GLY A 13 1.13 -3.76 7.09
C GLY A 13 0.92 -5.19 7.58
N PHE A 14 -0.02 -5.39 8.52
CA PHE A 14 -0.41 -6.72 8.98
C PHE A 14 -1.10 -7.55 7.89
N VAL A 15 -1.95 -6.93 7.06
CA VAL A 15 -2.54 -7.61 5.89
C VAL A 15 -1.45 -8.07 4.93
N TRP A 16 -0.49 -7.21 4.57
CA TRP A 16 0.66 -7.60 3.74
C TRP A 16 1.44 -8.75 4.35
N PHE A 17 1.68 -8.72 5.66
CA PHE A 17 2.35 -9.82 6.35
C PHE A 17 1.63 -11.15 6.15
N ILE A 18 0.31 -11.20 6.33
CA ILE A 18 -0.48 -12.42 6.12
C ILE A 18 -0.46 -12.87 4.65
N LEU A 19 -0.57 -11.93 3.71
CA LEU A 19 -0.56 -12.22 2.27
C LEU A 19 0.79 -12.80 1.82
N ILE A 20 1.90 -12.21 2.29
CA ILE A 20 3.26 -12.70 2.03
C ILE A 20 3.48 -14.05 2.70
N LEU A 21 3.01 -14.21 3.94
CA LEU A 21 3.08 -15.48 4.65
C LEU A 21 2.41 -16.60 3.85
N ASN A 22 1.24 -16.34 3.26
CA ASN A 22 0.52 -17.31 2.42
C ASN A 22 1.29 -17.71 1.14
N ILE A 23 2.21 -16.87 0.64
CA ILE A 23 3.06 -17.23 -0.51
C ILE A 23 4.11 -18.27 -0.11
N PHE A 24 4.70 -18.15 1.08
CA PHE A 24 5.75 -19.05 1.55
C PHE A 24 5.21 -20.27 2.30
N MET A 25 4.10 -20.08 3.02
CA MET A 25 3.41 -21.09 3.83
C MET A 25 1.90 -20.97 3.58
N PRO A 26 1.39 -21.59 2.51
CA PRO A 26 -0.02 -21.46 2.12
C PRO A 26 -0.97 -21.97 3.19
N PHE A 27 -2.03 -21.21 3.45
CA PHE A 27 -3.10 -21.63 4.35
C PHE A 27 -3.91 -22.79 3.71
N PRO A 28 -4.52 -23.68 4.51
CA PRO A 28 -5.20 -24.85 3.97
C PRO A 28 -6.47 -24.49 3.17
N GLY A 29 -6.69 -25.24 2.09
CA GLY A 29 -7.95 -25.22 1.32
C GLY A 29 -8.21 -23.92 0.57
N THR A 30 -9.47 -23.47 0.58
CA THR A 30 -9.93 -22.30 -0.17
C THR A 30 -9.35 -20.98 0.35
N ALA A 31 -8.84 -20.95 1.58
CA ALA A 31 -8.21 -19.77 2.17
C ALA A 31 -6.97 -19.33 1.38
N ALA A 32 -6.09 -20.26 0.97
CA ALA A 32 -4.91 -19.89 0.17
C ALA A 32 -5.29 -19.27 -1.18
N ILE A 33 -6.31 -19.82 -1.85
CA ILE A 33 -6.79 -19.31 -3.14
C ILE A 33 -7.32 -17.88 -2.98
N ALA A 34 -8.16 -17.64 -1.97
CA ALA A 34 -8.65 -16.32 -1.66
C ALA A 34 -7.50 -15.34 -1.38
N LEU A 35 -6.51 -15.76 -0.57
CA LEU A 35 -5.36 -14.94 -0.24
C LEU A 35 -4.47 -14.65 -1.47
N TYR A 36 -4.31 -15.57 -2.42
CA TYR A 36 -3.60 -15.29 -3.67
C TYR A 36 -4.31 -14.23 -4.52
N ILE A 37 -5.64 -14.33 -4.64
CA ILE A 37 -6.44 -13.34 -5.36
C ILE A 37 -6.32 -11.97 -4.66
N LEU A 38 -6.39 -11.95 -3.33
CA LEU A 38 -6.23 -10.72 -2.54
C LEU A 38 -4.82 -10.13 -2.68
N THR A 39 -3.77 -10.94 -2.70
CA THR A 39 -2.39 -10.48 -2.95
C THR A 39 -2.30 -9.81 -4.31
N ALA A 40 -2.79 -10.48 -5.36
CA ALA A 40 -2.76 -9.92 -6.71
C ALA A 40 -3.54 -8.61 -6.78
N PHE A 41 -4.77 -8.61 -6.28
CA PHE A 41 -5.62 -7.42 -6.26
C PHE A 41 -4.97 -6.26 -5.50
N LEU A 42 -4.46 -6.50 -4.29
CA LEU A 42 -3.82 -5.48 -3.46
C LEU A 42 -2.58 -4.90 -4.15
N PHE A 43 -1.72 -5.76 -4.69
CA PHE A 43 -0.51 -5.36 -5.40
C PHE A 43 -0.83 -4.49 -6.61
N PHE A 44 -1.76 -4.94 -7.47
CA PHE A 44 -2.11 -4.17 -8.67
C PHE A 44 -2.85 -2.88 -8.34
N MET A 45 -3.79 -2.89 -7.39
CA MET A 45 -4.51 -1.68 -6.99
C MET A 45 -3.58 -0.64 -6.38
N HIS A 46 -2.69 -1.04 -5.46
CA HIS A 46 -1.74 -0.11 -4.87
C HIS A 46 -0.66 0.33 -5.88
N GLY A 47 -0.24 -0.58 -6.77
CA GLY A 47 0.66 -0.24 -7.87
C GLY A 47 0.05 0.81 -8.80
N LEU A 48 -1.22 0.63 -9.19
CA LEU A 48 -1.95 1.61 -9.98
C LEU A 48 -2.08 2.94 -9.24
N GLN A 49 -2.40 2.94 -7.95
CA GLN A 49 -2.42 4.16 -7.12
C GLN A 49 -1.06 4.86 -7.10
N MET A 50 0.04 4.12 -6.96
CA MET A 50 1.40 4.65 -7.00
C MET A 50 1.70 5.29 -8.36
N LEU A 51 1.40 4.59 -9.46
CA LEU A 51 1.63 5.07 -10.82
C LEU A 51 0.81 6.32 -11.14
N ILE A 52 -0.49 6.33 -10.79
CA ILE A 52 -1.35 7.50 -10.96
C ILE A 52 -0.80 8.68 -10.16
N PHE A 53 -0.37 8.47 -8.92
CA PHE A 53 0.12 9.54 -8.08
C PHE A 53 1.45 10.12 -8.60
N ILE A 54 2.40 9.26 -8.97
CA ILE A 54 3.66 9.69 -9.58
C ILE A 54 3.40 10.42 -10.90
N GLY A 55 2.51 9.91 -11.74
CA GLY A 55 2.17 10.57 -13.02
C GLY A 55 1.47 11.92 -12.84
N ALA A 56 0.60 12.08 -11.84
CA ALA A 56 -0.15 13.30 -11.62
C ALA A 56 0.62 14.40 -10.85
N PHE A 57 1.55 13.99 -9.97
CA PHE A 57 2.21 14.89 -9.01
C PHE A 57 3.74 14.81 -9.02
N GLY A 58 4.36 13.87 -9.73
CA GLY A 58 5.81 13.63 -9.68
C GLY A 58 6.68 14.83 -10.07
N ASP A 59 6.21 15.67 -10.99
CA ASP A 59 6.92 16.89 -11.42
C ASP A 59 6.58 18.11 -10.54
N LYS A 60 5.59 17.98 -9.65
CA LYS A 60 5.05 19.07 -8.82
C LYS A 60 5.55 19.02 -7.38
N ILE A 61 5.99 17.85 -6.92
CA ILE A 61 6.48 17.64 -5.55
C ILE A 61 7.75 16.80 -5.57
N GLU A 62 8.79 17.24 -4.86
CA GLU A 62 10.01 16.44 -4.68
C GLU A 62 9.71 15.28 -3.73
N MET A 63 9.49 14.10 -4.32
CA MET A 63 9.26 12.87 -3.58
C MET A 63 10.51 12.01 -3.48
N SER A 64 10.81 11.57 -2.27
CA SER A 64 11.79 10.51 -2.04
C SER A 64 11.34 9.18 -2.64
N SER A 65 12.30 8.32 -2.99
CA SER A 65 12.00 6.96 -3.47
C SER A 65 11.18 6.16 -2.46
N TRP A 66 11.40 6.37 -1.16
CA TRP A 66 10.60 5.72 -0.12
C TRP A 66 9.14 6.17 -0.11
N GLU A 67 8.87 7.46 -0.31
CA GLU A 67 7.49 7.96 -0.41
C GLU A 67 6.76 7.30 -1.59
N LYS A 68 7.43 7.09 -2.73
CA LYS A 68 6.88 6.36 -3.87
C LYS A 68 6.51 4.92 -3.50
N TRP A 69 7.47 4.14 -2.99
CA TRP A 69 7.25 2.74 -2.62
C TRP A 69 6.26 2.56 -1.47
N SER A 70 6.17 3.52 -0.56
CA SER A 70 5.22 3.48 0.54
C SER A 70 3.75 3.53 0.07
N ILE A 71 3.47 4.04 -1.13
CA ILE A 71 2.13 3.99 -1.74
C ILE A 71 1.80 2.55 -2.15
N LEU A 72 2.76 1.79 -2.67
CA LEU A 72 2.54 0.38 -2.99
C LEU A 72 2.19 -0.43 -1.74
N ILE A 73 2.81 -0.11 -0.61
CA ILE A 73 2.58 -0.83 0.66
C ILE A 73 1.28 -0.35 1.32
N PHE A 74 1.11 0.96 1.50
CA PHE A 74 0.02 1.49 2.34
C PHE A 74 -1.14 2.12 1.56
N GLY A 75 -1.10 2.11 0.23
CA GLY A 75 -2.13 2.66 -0.64
C GLY A 75 -2.45 4.12 -0.32
N ILE A 76 -3.73 4.42 -0.21
CA ILE A 76 -4.26 5.76 0.07
C ILE A 76 -3.75 6.39 1.37
N PHE A 77 -3.41 5.58 2.38
CA PHE A 77 -2.89 6.12 3.65
C PHE A 77 -1.53 6.78 3.47
N SER A 78 -0.70 6.29 2.53
CA SER A 78 0.54 6.99 2.19
C SER A 78 0.28 8.23 1.35
N LEU A 79 -0.65 8.17 0.39
CA LEU A 79 -1.07 9.33 -0.40
C LEU A 79 -1.52 10.50 0.49
N LEU A 80 -2.35 10.22 1.50
CA LEU A 80 -2.82 11.21 2.46
C LEU A 80 -1.67 11.81 3.30
N ASP A 81 -0.65 11.02 3.60
CA ASP A 81 0.51 11.45 4.39
C ASP A 81 1.45 12.33 3.55
N ILE A 82 1.75 11.91 2.32
CA ILE A 82 2.56 12.66 1.36
C ILE A 82 1.87 14.00 1.02
N ARG A 83 0.56 13.97 0.73
CA ARG A 83 -0.22 15.19 0.47
C ARG A 83 -0.15 16.17 1.66
N ARG A 84 -0.22 15.67 2.89
CA ARG A 84 -0.13 16.50 4.10
C ARG A 84 1.28 17.04 4.37
N LYS A 85 2.31 16.43 3.79
CA LYS A 85 3.70 16.85 3.96
C LYS A 85 4.14 17.88 2.93
N HIS A 86 3.62 17.77 1.70
CA HIS A 86 4.10 18.56 0.54
C HIS A 86 3.08 19.53 -0.04
N MET A 87 1.79 19.39 0.26
CA MET A 87 0.71 20.15 -0.40
C MET A 87 -0.22 20.89 0.56
N MET A 88 -0.01 20.75 1.87
CA MET A 88 -0.64 21.56 2.92
C MET A 88 0.45 22.09 3.84
#